data_AF-A0A7T4X0X1-F1
#
_entry.id   AF-A0A7T4X0X1-F1
#
_cell.length_a   1.000
_cell.length_b   1.000
_cell.length_c   1.000
_cell.angle_alpha   90.00
_cell.angle_beta   90.00
_cell.angle_gamma   90.00
#
_symmetry.space_group_name_H-M   'P 1'
#
loop_
_entity.id
_entity.type
_entity.pdbx_description
1 polymer ?
#
loop_
_entity_poly.entity_id
_entity_poly.type
_entity_poly.pdbx_seq_one_letter_code
_entity_poly.pdbx_strand_id
1 'polypeptide(L)'
;MTLNATDLLFLHQIKDKPKHVLQRYYFWSTEAQSIDQRLEHLLSAGHLHESTHLATKLSQFTIPVIKELLRAHDLKVSGNKDILLSRLHEYDGVIDLSHLQVESVYIVDESLQELMEQTRFLVYMSMNGPLTIDDAYSFYLDHPTLTNSEVIIKLHEKVIASHQNTYQVIKCHLLLSDYYDKVHYIQSKSLNHLNSFTLLIVLEAMRRYLEVTHTPEEIFFDIDNNTVEKYRSLLLMKQWTVSDLYQGLLRAGENLPYSDKAITLASQFIIRYIINSNKAEQELISGIKSGDD
;
A
#
# COMPACT_ATOMS: atom_id res chain seq x y z
N MET A 1 -1.07 -25.58 -16.70
CA MET A 1 0.03 -24.94 -15.95
C MET A 1 -0.62 -24.09 -14.87
N THR A 2 -0.17 -24.14 -13.62
CA THR A 2 -0.80 -23.38 -12.52
C THR A 2 -0.32 -21.93 -12.60
N LEU A 3 -1.24 -20.97 -12.60
CA LEU A 3 -0.92 -19.53 -12.59
C LEU A 3 -0.09 -19.17 -11.35
N ASN A 4 1.02 -18.45 -11.54
CA ASN A 4 1.83 -17.95 -10.42
C ASN A 4 1.38 -16.56 -9.95
N ALA A 5 2.00 -16.04 -8.88
CA ALA A 5 1.67 -14.74 -8.31
C ALA A 5 1.77 -13.60 -9.33
N THR A 6 2.79 -13.64 -10.19
CA THR A 6 3.04 -12.61 -11.19
C THR A 6 2.03 -12.68 -12.35
N ASP A 7 1.65 -13.89 -12.79
CA ASP A 7 0.58 -14.07 -13.77
C ASP A 7 -0.75 -13.52 -13.25
N LEU A 8 -1.10 -13.83 -12.00
CA LEU A 8 -2.30 -13.33 -11.36
C LEU A 8 -2.28 -11.81 -11.22
N LEU A 9 -1.15 -11.23 -10.78
CA LEU A 9 -0.99 -9.77 -10.73
C LEU A 9 -1.17 -9.14 -12.11
N PHE A 10 -0.63 -9.76 -13.16
CA PHE A 10 -0.79 -9.30 -14.53
C PHE A 10 -2.26 -9.28 -14.94
N LEU A 11 -2.98 -10.37 -14.70
CA LEU A 11 -4.42 -10.47 -14.98
C LEU A 11 -5.20 -9.37 -14.23
N HIS A 12 -4.88 -9.12 -12.96
CA HIS A 12 -5.52 -8.07 -12.16
C HIS A 12 -5.29 -6.67 -12.74
N GLN A 13 -4.09 -6.40 -13.22
CA GLN A 13 -3.71 -5.07 -13.65
C GLN A 13 -4.07 -4.78 -15.10
N ILE A 14 -4.11 -5.79 -15.98
CA ILE A 14 -4.44 -5.64 -17.41
C ILE A 14 -5.95 -5.70 -17.70
N LYS A 15 -6.74 -6.32 -16.81
CA LYS A 15 -8.19 -6.46 -17.00
C LYS A 15 -8.83 -5.12 -17.35
N ASP A 16 -9.62 -5.12 -18.43
CA ASP A 16 -10.34 -3.98 -18.98
C ASP A 16 -9.44 -2.78 -19.36
N LYS A 17 -8.15 -3.02 -19.61
CA LYS A 17 -7.18 -1.98 -20.00
C LYS A 17 -6.32 -2.41 -21.20
N PRO A 18 -5.78 -1.43 -21.94
CA PRO A 18 -4.76 -1.69 -22.94
C PRO A 18 -3.40 -1.95 -22.28
N LYS A 19 -2.55 -2.70 -22.99
CA LYS A 19 -1.27 -3.18 -22.44
C LYS A 19 -0.32 -2.05 -22.00
N HIS A 20 -0.35 -0.90 -22.68
CA HIS A 20 0.56 0.21 -22.36
C HIS A 20 0.35 0.75 -20.93
N VAL A 21 -0.84 0.56 -20.34
CA VAL A 21 -1.11 1.00 -18.96
C VAL A 21 -0.20 0.29 -17.96
N LEU A 22 0.21 -0.94 -18.25
CA LEU A 22 1.11 -1.69 -17.39
C LEU A 22 2.49 -1.03 -17.29
N GLN A 23 2.95 -0.30 -18.31
CA GLN A 23 4.24 0.40 -18.29
C GLN A 23 4.33 1.48 -17.21
N ARG A 24 3.19 1.89 -16.62
CA ARG A 24 3.14 2.87 -15.52
C ARG A 24 3.52 2.26 -14.16
N TYR A 25 3.42 0.94 -14.00
CA TYR A 25 3.81 0.29 -12.76
C TYR A 25 5.29 -0.05 -12.81
N TYR A 26 6.07 0.51 -11.87
CA TYR A 26 7.50 0.24 -11.74
C TYR A 26 7.80 -1.28 -11.64
N PHE A 27 6.90 -2.03 -10.99
CA PHE A 27 6.98 -3.50 -10.89
C PHE A 27 7.32 -4.18 -12.22
N TRP A 28 6.61 -3.85 -13.31
CA TRP A 28 6.85 -4.48 -14.62
C TRP A 28 8.15 -4.05 -15.29
N SER A 29 8.76 -2.96 -14.86
CA SER A 29 10.06 -2.52 -15.40
C SER A 29 11.24 -3.32 -14.83
N THR A 30 11.03 -4.03 -13.72
CA THR A 30 12.06 -4.84 -13.05
C THR A 30 11.91 -6.35 -13.25
N GLU A 31 10.80 -6.78 -13.86
CA GLU A 31 10.52 -8.20 -14.12
C GLU A 31 11.39 -8.77 -15.24
N ALA A 32 11.79 -10.04 -15.10
CA ALA A 32 12.63 -10.72 -16.09
C ALA A 32 11.89 -11.00 -17.41
N GLN A 33 10.60 -11.35 -17.33
CA GLN A 33 9.75 -11.55 -18.50
C GLN A 33 9.08 -10.24 -18.89
N SER A 34 9.19 -9.86 -20.16
CA SER A 34 8.54 -8.64 -20.67
C SER A 34 7.01 -8.75 -20.67
N ILE A 35 6.33 -7.59 -20.64
CA ILE A 35 4.87 -7.49 -20.75
C ILE A 35 4.35 -8.22 -21.98
N ASP A 36 5.01 -8.07 -23.14
CA ASP A 36 4.58 -8.69 -24.40
C ASP A 36 4.68 -10.21 -24.35
N GLN A 37 5.79 -10.75 -23.84
CA GLN A 37 5.96 -12.19 -23.68
C GLN A 37 4.93 -12.80 -22.72
N ARG A 38 4.62 -12.09 -21.62
CA ARG A 38 3.62 -12.56 -20.65
C ARG A 38 2.21 -12.51 -21.23
N LEU A 39 1.89 -11.44 -21.96
CA LEU A 39 0.62 -11.30 -22.64
C LEU A 39 0.41 -12.44 -23.65
N GLU A 40 1.37 -12.69 -24.53
CA GLU A 40 1.32 -13.77 -25.51
C GLU A 40 1.13 -15.13 -24.84
N HIS A 41 1.86 -15.38 -23.75
CA HIS A 41 1.72 -16.60 -22.97
C HIS A 41 0.30 -16.78 -22.43
N LEU A 42 -0.27 -15.76 -21.77
CA LEU A 42 -1.60 -15.83 -21.15
C LEU A 42 -2.74 -15.91 -22.19
N LEU A 43 -2.57 -15.29 -23.36
CA LEU A 43 -3.48 -15.44 -24.51
C LEU A 43 -3.42 -16.88 -25.04
N SER A 44 -2.22 -17.42 -25.27
CA SER A 44 -2.04 -18.78 -25.81
C SER A 44 -2.56 -19.87 -24.86
N ALA A 45 -2.54 -19.61 -23.55
CA ALA A 45 -3.05 -20.49 -22.51
C ALA A 45 -4.58 -20.39 -22.31
N GLY A 46 -5.25 -19.43 -22.97
CA GLY A 46 -6.69 -19.19 -22.83
C GLY A 46 -7.08 -18.57 -21.49
N HIS A 47 -6.14 -17.96 -20.76
CA HIS A 47 -6.42 -17.28 -19.49
C HIS A 47 -6.87 -15.83 -19.67
N LEU A 48 -6.60 -15.27 -20.85
CA LEU A 48 -6.91 -13.91 -21.23
C LEU A 48 -7.41 -13.92 -22.67
N HIS A 49 -8.34 -13.02 -23.00
CA HIS A 49 -8.86 -12.85 -24.35
C HIS A 49 -8.89 -11.37 -24.72
N GLU A 50 -8.70 -11.06 -26.01
CA GLU A 50 -8.98 -9.72 -26.51
C GLU A 50 -10.49 -9.46 -26.49
N SER A 51 -10.90 -8.37 -25.86
CA SER A 51 -12.30 -7.98 -25.82
C SER A 51 -12.76 -7.54 -27.19
N THR A 52 -13.85 -8.13 -27.66
CA THR A 52 -14.56 -7.69 -28.87
C THR A 52 -15.59 -6.59 -28.58
N HIS A 53 -16.06 -6.49 -27.33
CA HIS A 53 -17.11 -5.55 -26.91
C HIS A 53 -16.69 -4.08 -26.96
N LEU A 54 -17.50 -3.25 -27.62
CA LEU A 54 -17.25 -1.83 -27.80
C LEU A 54 -17.10 -1.07 -26.48
N ALA A 55 -18.00 -1.29 -25.51
CA ALA A 55 -17.95 -0.60 -24.22
C ALA A 55 -16.63 -0.86 -23.48
N THR A 56 -16.17 -2.10 -23.48
CA THR A 56 -14.89 -2.49 -22.88
C THR A 56 -13.71 -1.88 -23.63
N LYS A 57 -13.73 -1.86 -24.97
CA LYS A 57 -12.70 -1.17 -25.77
C LYS A 57 -12.65 0.33 -25.47
N LEU A 58 -13.79 0.98 -25.30
CA LEU A 58 -13.88 2.42 -25.03
C LEU A 58 -13.55 2.79 -23.58
N SER A 59 -13.49 1.82 -22.67
CA SER A 59 -13.12 2.04 -21.27
C SER A 59 -11.71 2.63 -21.11
N GLN A 60 -10.83 2.49 -22.11
CA GLN A 60 -9.49 3.08 -22.10
C GLN A 60 -9.50 4.62 -22.21
N PHE A 61 -10.58 5.22 -22.74
CA PHE A 61 -10.65 6.66 -22.97
C PHE A 61 -11.17 7.45 -21.76
N THR A 62 -10.87 8.74 -21.74
CA THR A 62 -11.32 9.66 -20.69
C THR A 62 -12.80 10.03 -20.87
N ILE A 63 -13.45 10.50 -19.80
CA ILE A 63 -14.84 10.97 -19.86
C ILE A 63 -15.06 12.04 -20.96
N PRO A 64 -14.19 13.05 -21.15
CA PRO A 64 -14.30 14.00 -22.25
C PRO A 64 -14.37 13.34 -23.63
N VAL A 65 -13.46 12.41 -23.93
CA VAL A 65 -13.42 11.69 -25.23
C VAL A 65 -14.70 10.88 -25.44
N ILE A 66 -15.17 10.18 -24.41
CA ILE A 66 -16.43 9.42 -24.46
C ILE A 66 -17.63 10.34 -24.71
N LYS A 67 -17.66 11.53 -24.10
CA LYS A 67 -18.72 12.52 -24.32
C LYS A 67 -18.69 13.12 -25.72
N GLU A 68 -17.51 13.29 -26.32
CA GLU A 68 -17.39 13.73 -27.71
C GLU A 68 -17.95 12.69 -28.69
N LEU A 69 -17.65 11.40 -28.49
CA LEU A 69 -18.25 10.31 -29.27
C LEU A 69 -19.78 10.31 -29.17
N LEU A 70 -20.31 10.39 -27.95
CA LEU A 70 -21.76 10.47 -27.72
C LEU A 70 -22.38 11.68 -28.43
N ARG A 71 -21.74 12.86 -28.35
CA ARG A 71 -22.25 14.08 -29.00
C ARG A 71 -22.24 13.98 -30.53
N ALA A 72 -21.21 13.36 -31.11
CA ALA A 72 -21.12 13.15 -32.56
C ALA A 72 -22.26 12.27 -33.11
N HIS A 73 -22.93 11.50 -32.25
CA HIS A 73 -24.06 10.62 -32.60
C HIS A 73 -25.37 11.08 -31.96
N ASP A 74 -25.47 12.36 -31.54
CA ASP A 74 -26.66 12.96 -30.91
C ASP A 74 -27.16 12.22 -29.64
N LEU A 75 -26.25 11.57 -28.91
CA LEU A 75 -26.56 10.83 -27.69
C LEU A 75 -26.38 11.67 -26.42
N LYS A 76 -27.11 11.28 -25.36
CA LYS A 76 -27.07 11.95 -24.05
C LYS A 76 -25.68 11.83 -23.39
N VAL A 77 -25.06 12.97 -23.09
CA VAL A 77 -23.69 13.06 -22.52
C VAL A 77 -23.63 13.19 -20.99
N SER A 78 -24.76 13.10 -20.28
CA SER A 78 -24.80 13.23 -18.80
C SER A 78 -24.68 11.87 -18.11
N GLY A 79 -23.91 11.78 -17.03
CA GLY A 79 -23.74 10.56 -16.24
C GLY A 79 -22.29 10.34 -15.84
N ASN A 80 -22.06 9.31 -15.03
CA ASN A 80 -20.72 8.78 -14.77
C ASN A 80 -20.20 7.97 -15.97
N LYS A 81 -18.94 7.55 -15.94
CA LYS A 81 -18.29 6.85 -17.06
C LYS A 81 -19.05 5.59 -17.49
N ASP A 82 -19.51 4.78 -16.53
CA ASP A 82 -20.20 3.52 -16.80
C ASP A 82 -21.51 3.77 -17.56
N ILE A 83 -22.31 4.74 -17.13
CA ILE A 83 -23.55 5.14 -17.83
C ILE A 83 -23.26 5.61 -19.26
N LEU A 84 -22.17 6.33 -19.48
CA LEU A 84 -21.78 6.80 -20.81
C LEU A 84 -21.36 5.62 -21.72
N LEU A 85 -20.60 4.67 -21.17
CA LEU A 85 -20.17 3.46 -21.89
C LEU A 85 -21.34 2.53 -22.21
N SER A 86 -22.28 2.32 -21.28
CA SER A 86 -23.49 1.53 -21.52
C SER A 86 -24.35 2.09 -22.65
N ARG A 87 -24.44 3.43 -22.80
CA ARG A 87 -25.14 4.02 -23.94
C ARG A 87 -24.45 3.73 -25.27
N LEU A 88 -23.13 3.79 -25.32
CA LEU A 88 -22.40 3.47 -26.55
C LEU A 88 -22.55 1.99 -26.93
N HIS A 89 -22.79 1.10 -25.96
CA HIS A 89 -23.05 -0.32 -26.23
C HIS A 89 -24.34 -0.55 -27.03
N GLU A 90 -25.39 0.24 -26.82
CA GLU A 90 -26.65 0.14 -27.57
C GLU A 90 -26.51 0.49 -29.06
N TYR A 91 -25.35 1.06 -29.45
CA TYR A 91 -25.03 1.49 -30.81
C TYR A 91 -23.78 0.78 -31.36
N ASP A 92 -23.48 -0.42 -30.84
CA ASP A 92 -22.37 -1.23 -31.33
C ASP A 92 -22.49 -1.50 -32.84
N GLY A 93 -21.40 -1.32 -33.58
CA GLY A 93 -21.37 -1.40 -35.05
C GLY A 93 -21.85 -0.16 -35.82
N VAL A 94 -22.41 0.86 -35.17
CA VAL A 94 -22.81 2.13 -35.81
C VAL A 94 -21.84 3.27 -35.50
N ILE A 95 -21.20 3.23 -34.33
CA ILE A 95 -20.29 4.27 -33.88
C ILE A 95 -19.02 4.27 -34.71
N ASP A 96 -18.71 5.41 -35.33
CA ASP A 96 -17.44 5.61 -36.01
C ASP A 96 -16.30 5.82 -34.99
N LEU A 97 -15.31 4.93 -35.04
CA LEU A 97 -14.09 4.97 -34.23
C LEU A 97 -12.86 5.38 -35.03
N SER A 98 -13.00 5.72 -36.31
CA SER A 98 -11.87 5.99 -37.22
C SER A 98 -10.94 7.11 -36.73
N HIS A 99 -11.49 8.06 -35.97
CA HIS A 99 -10.74 9.16 -35.37
C HIS A 99 -10.02 8.80 -34.07
N LEU A 100 -10.22 7.58 -33.56
CA LEU A 100 -9.61 7.09 -32.32
C LEU A 100 -8.59 6.00 -32.60
N GLN A 101 -7.46 6.10 -31.92
CA GLN A 101 -6.52 4.99 -31.82
C GLN A 101 -7.03 4.04 -30.73
N VAL A 102 -7.83 3.05 -31.13
CA VAL A 102 -8.36 2.03 -30.22
C VAL A 102 -7.36 0.89 -30.10
N GLU A 103 -6.70 0.78 -28.95
CA GLU A 103 -5.84 -0.37 -28.64
C GLU A 103 -6.68 -1.57 -28.19
N SER A 104 -6.13 -2.78 -28.35
CA SER A 104 -6.70 -4.00 -27.80
C SER A 104 -6.79 -3.91 -26.27
N VAL A 105 -7.97 -4.23 -25.76
CA VAL A 105 -8.29 -4.32 -24.34
C VAL A 105 -8.56 -5.77 -24.01
N TYR A 106 -8.18 -6.22 -22.82
CA TYR A 106 -8.18 -7.63 -22.46
C TYR A 106 -9.17 -7.95 -21.36
N ILE A 107 -9.84 -9.09 -21.49
CA ILE A 107 -10.72 -9.67 -20.49
C ILE A 107 -10.11 -10.98 -19.98
N VAL A 108 -10.27 -11.24 -18.69
CA VAL A 108 -9.82 -12.48 -18.06
C VAL A 108 -10.87 -13.55 -18.31
N ASP A 109 -10.43 -14.78 -18.57
CA ASP A 109 -11.34 -15.92 -18.77
C ASP A 109 -12.29 -16.11 -17.56
N GLU A 110 -13.55 -16.43 -17.83
CA GLU A 110 -14.59 -16.60 -16.81
C GLU A 110 -14.23 -17.71 -15.81
N SER A 111 -13.49 -18.75 -16.24
CA SER A 111 -13.08 -19.84 -15.35
C SER A 111 -12.15 -19.38 -14.23
N LEU A 112 -11.55 -18.20 -14.34
CA LEU A 112 -10.63 -17.63 -13.37
C LEU A 112 -11.30 -16.62 -12.43
N GLN A 113 -12.59 -16.33 -12.59
CA GLN A 113 -13.25 -15.25 -11.84
C GLN A 113 -13.14 -15.43 -10.32
N GLU A 114 -13.39 -16.65 -9.81
CA GLU A 114 -13.26 -16.93 -8.37
C GLU A 114 -11.82 -16.72 -7.88
N LEU A 115 -10.84 -17.25 -8.63
CA LEU A 115 -9.43 -17.09 -8.30
C LEU A 115 -9.01 -15.61 -8.31
N MET A 116 -9.51 -14.84 -9.27
CA MET A 116 -9.30 -13.39 -9.33
C MET A 116 -9.89 -12.72 -8.09
N GLU A 117 -11.11 -13.07 -7.66
CA GLU A 117 -11.70 -12.50 -6.45
C GLU A 117 -10.89 -12.82 -5.19
N GLN A 118 -10.36 -14.03 -5.08
CA GLN A 118 -9.58 -14.49 -3.93
C GLN A 118 -8.15 -13.93 -3.87
N THR A 119 -7.63 -13.38 -4.98
CA THR A 119 -6.21 -12.97 -5.10
C THR A 119 -5.99 -11.47 -5.31
N ARG A 120 -7.03 -10.64 -5.09
CA ARG A 120 -6.94 -9.16 -5.17
C ARG A 120 -5.86 -8.56 -4.26
N PHE A 121 -5.47 -9.26 -3.19
CA PHE A 121 -4.39 -8.83 -2.30
C PHE A 121 -3.07 -8.62 -3.04
N LEU A 122 -2.81 -9.32 -4.15
CA LEU A 122 -1.60 -9.17 -4.94
C LEU A 122 -1.41 -7.75 -5.45
N VAL A 123 -2.50 -7.05 -5.81
CA VAL A 123 -2.45 -5.65 -6.23
C VAL A 123 -1.93 -4.78 -5.09
N TYR A 124 -2.45 -4.96 -3.87
CA TYR A 124 -1.98 -4.25 -2.69
C TYR A 124 -0.48 -4.54 -2.44
N MET A 125 -0.08 -5.81 -2.44
CA MET A 125 1.31 -6.21 -2.18
C MET A 125 2.28 -5.66 -3.23
N SER A 126 1.88 -5.61 -4.50
CA SER A 126 2.71 -5.05 -5.59
C SER A 126 3.04 -3.56 -5.43
N MET A 127 2.20 -2.84 -4.68
CA MET A 127 2.32 -1.40 -4.45
C MET A 127 2.88 -1.05 -3.07
N ASN A 128 2.90 -2.01 -2.15
CA ASN A 128 3.21 -1.80 -0.74
C ASN A 128 4.23 -2.83 -0.27
N GLY A 129 5.53 -2.48 -0.40
CA GLY A 129 6.62 -3.23 0.22
C GLY A 129 6.60 -3.06 1.76
N PRO A 130 7.20 -3.99 2.52
CA PRO A 130 8.45 -4.62 2.12
C PRO A 130 8.32 -6.09 1.69
N LEU A 131 7.12 -6.66 1.77
CA LEU A 131 6.88 -8.07 1.46
C LEU A 131 6.57 -8.23 -0.04
N THR A 132 7.02 -9.34 -0.63
CA THR A 132 6.85 -9.56 -2.07
C THR A 132 5.46 -10.15 -2.39
N ILE A 133 5.07 -10.09 -3.67
CA ILE A 133 3.86 -10.77 -4.15
C ILE A 133 3.98 -12.29 -4.03
N ASP A 134 5.20 -12.85 -4.15
CA ASP A 134 5.45 -14.28 -4.03
C ASP A 134 5.32 -14.75 -2.57
N ASP A 135 5.81 -13.96 -1.61
CA ASP A 135 5.59 -14.22 -0.18
C ASP A 135 4.09 -14.27 0.15
N ALA A 136 3.34 -13.31 -0.40
CA ALA A 136 1.91 -13.21 -0.16
C ALA A 136 1.13 -14.34 -0.82
N TYR A 137 1.47 -14.70 -2.05
CA TYR A 137 0.82 -15.79 -2.74
C TYR A 137 1.11 -17.13 -2.08
N SER A 138 2.36 -17.36 -1.69
CA SER A 138 2.75 -18.57 -0.94
C SER A 138 1.99 -18.68 0.39
N PHE A 139 1.88 -17.56 1.12
CA PHE A 139 1.10 -17.52 2.36
C PHE A 139 -0.39 -17.80 2.13
N TYR A 140 -0.97 -17.29 1.04
CA TYR A 140 -2.35 -17.59 0.66
C TYR A 140 -2.55 -19.07 0.31
N LEU A 141 -1.63 -19.69 -0.43
CA LEU A 141 -1.72 -21.12 -0.76
C LEU A 141 -1.72 -22.01 0.48
N ASP A 142 -0.99 -21.62 1.53
CA ASP A 142 -0.99 -22.30 2.82
C ASP A 142 -2.25 -22.03 3.67
N HIS A 143 -3.04 -20.99 3.31
CA HIS A 143 -4.20 -20.53 4.06
C HIS A 143 -5.38 -20.13 3.14
N PRO A 144 -5.90 -21.06 2.32
CA PRO A 144 -6.83 -20.74 1.22
C PRO A 144 -8.19 -20.20 1.69
N THR A 145 -8.54 -20.37 2.96
CA THR A 145 -9.80 -19.88 3.53
C THR A 145 -9.74 -18.41 3.98
N LEU A 146 -8.55 -17.80 3.98
CA LEU A 146 -8.41 -16.40 4.38
C LEU A 146 -8.92 -15.47 3.28
N THR A 147 -9.59 -14.41 3.70
CA THR A 147 -9.94 -13.30 2.81
C THR A 147 -8.69 -12.51 2.40
N ASN A 148 -8.80 -11.72 1.32
CA ASN A 148 -7.72 -10.83 0.86
C ASN A 148 -7.17 -9.94 1.99
N SER A 149 -8.03 -9.37 2.82
CA SER A 149 -7.61 -8.53 3.95
C SER A 149 -6.91 -9.33 5.04
N GLU A 150 -7.36 -10.55 5.32
CA GLU A 150 -6.71 -11.41 6.30
C GLU A 150 -5.34 -11.90 5.82
N VAL A 151 -5.17 -12.19 4.53
CA VAL A 151 -3.86 -12.50 3.94
C VAL A 151 -2.90 -11.33 4.18
N ILE A 152 -3.31 -10.11 3.84
CA ILE A 152 -2.49 -8.90 4.06
C ILE A 152 -2.15 -8.76 5.54
N ILE A 153 -3.15 -8.76 6.42
CA ILE A 153 -2.95 -8.52 7.86
C ILE A 153 -2.06 -9.60 8.48
N LYS A 154 -2.42 -10.88 8.32
CA LYS A 154 -1.74 -11.99 9.01
C LYS A 154 -0.33 -12.20 8.51
N LEU A 155 -0.06 -11.95 7.22
CA LEU A 155 1.30 -12.03 6.69
C LEU A 155 2.21 -10.96 7.33
N HIS A 156 1.73 -9.72 7.44
CA HIS A 156 2.49 -8.65 8.10
C HIS A 156 2.66 -8.92 9.60
N GLU A 157 1.62 -9.38 10.29
CA GLU A 157 1.68 -9.77 11.71
C GLU A 157 2.69 -10.92 11.94
N LYS A 158 2.76 -11.91 11.03
CA LYS A 158 3.76 -12.99 11.08
C LYS A 158 5.19 -12.45 11.05
N VAL A 159 5.46 -11.45 10.22
CA VAL A 159 6.80 -10.82 10.14
C VAL A 159 7.09 -10.01 11.40
N ILE A 160 6.12 -9.24 11.89
CA ILE A 160 6.22 -8.46 13.13
C ILE A 160 6.51 -9.37 14.33
N ALA A 161 5.92 -10.56 14.39
CA ALA A 161 6.12 -11.53 15.46
C ALA A 161 7.56 -12.08 15.58
N SER A 162 8.46 -11.77 14.64
CA SER A 162 9.90 -12.03 14.81
C SER A 162 10.53 -11.17 15.91
N HIS A 163 9.88 -10.06 16.31
CA HIS A 163 10.35 -9.07 17.29
C HIS A 163 11.72 -8.45 16.99
N GLN A 164 12.31 -8.70 15.84
CA GLN A 164 13.56 -8.07 15.43
C GLN A 164 13.28 -6.67 14.89
N ASN A 165 14.03 -5.66 15.35
CA ASN A 165 13.91 -4.31 14.82
C ASN A 165 14.62 -4.18 13.47
N THR A 166 14.01 -4.75 12.43
CA THR A 166 14.49 -4.69 11.05
C THR A 166 13.69 -3.68 10.25
N TYR A 167 14.28 -3.18 9.16
CA TYR A 167 13.55 -2.34 8.19
C TYR A 167 12.22 -2.95 7.77
N GLN A 168 12.19 -4.27 7.57
CA GLN A 168 10.99 -5.00 7.18
C GLN A 168 9.90 -4.92 8.25
N VAL A 169 10.23 -5.19 9.52
CA VAL A 169 9.29 -5.11 10.65
C VAL A 169 8.76 -3.69 10.84
N ILE A 170 9.65 -2.67 10.83
CA ILE A 170 9.27 -1.26 10.93
C ILE A 170 8.26 -0.91 9.83
N LYS A 171 8.56 -1.27 8.57
CA LYS A 171 7.67 -0.99 7.44
C LYS A 171 6.36 -1.75 7.52
N CYS A 172 6.34 -2.98 8.05
CA CYS A 172 5.10 -3.72 8.26
C CYS A 172 4.17 -3.01 9.26
N HIS A 173 4.69 -2.42 10.34
CA HIS A 173 3.88 -1.58 11.22
C HIS A 173 3.31 -0.35 10.50
N LEU A 174 4.12 0.38 9.72
CA LEU A 174 3.63 1.53 8.96
C LEU A 174 2.49 1.15 8.01
N LEU A 175 2.66 0.05 7.25
CA LEU A 175 1.66 -0.42 6.31
C LEU A 175 0.36 -0.85 7.00
N LEU A 176 0.44 -1.61 8.09
CA LEU A 176 -0.75 -2.00 8.85
C LEU A 176 -1.45 -0.81 9.49
N SER A 177 -0.69 0.21 9.95
CA SER A 177 -1.27 1.46 10.43
C SER A 177 -2.16 2.11 9.36
N ASP A 178 -1.61 2.29 8.16
CA ASP A 178 -2.32 2.87 7.02
C ASP A 178 -3.48 1.99 6.52
N TYR A 179 -3.30 0.67 6.52
CA TYR A 179 -4.33 -0.28 6.09
C TYR A 179 -5.53 -0.27 7.02
N TYR A 180 -5.31 -0.33 8.34
CA TYR A 180 -6.40 -0.26 9.32
C TYR A 180 -7.11 1.10 9.31
N ASP A 181 -6.41 2.19 9.02
CA ASP A 181 -6.99 3.53 8.92
C ASP A 181 -7.88 3.67 7.68
N LYS A 182 -7.35 3.33 6.49
CA LYS A 182 -7.98 3.64 5.21
C LYS A 182 -8.96 2.58 4.71
N VAL A 183 -8.74 1.31 5.07
CA VAL A 183 -9.54 0.18 4.53
C VAL A 183 -10.57 -0.29 5.55
N HIS A 184 -10.17 -0.43 6.81
CA HIS A 184 -11.05 -0.94 7.86
C HIS A 184 -11.65 0.14 8.75
N TYR A 185 -11.10 1.37 8.74
CA TYR A 185 -11.49 2.47 9.63
C TYR A 185 -11.44 2.08 11.13
N ILE A 186 -10.47 1.23 11.51
CA ILE A 186 -10.25 0.78 12.89
C ILE A 186 -9.11 1.59 13.50
N GLN A 187 -9.46 2.75 14.05
CA GLN A 187 -8.50 3.72 14.57
C GLN A 187 -7.57 3.13 15.66
N SER A 188 -8.11 2.33 16.59
CA SER A 188 -7.30 1.76 17.69
C SER A 188 -6.16 0.88 17.20
N LYS A 189 -6.42 0.02 16.20
CA LYS A 189 -5.39 -0.83 15.57
C LYS A 189 -4.41 -0.01 14.75
N SER A 190 -4.92 0.95 13.97
CA SER A 190 -4.07 1.86 13.20
C SER A 190 -3.06 2.58 14.08
N LEU A 191 -3.52 3.14 15.20
CA LEU A 191 -2.68 3.89 16.14
C LEU A 191 -1.72 2.99 16.91
N ASN A 192 -2.11 1.75 17.25
CA ASN A 192 -1.18 0.80 17.86
C ASN A 192 0.02 0.52 16.94
N HIS A 193 -0.24 0.29 15.64
CA HIS A 193 0.83 0.11 14.67
C HIS A 193 1.62 1.40 14.42
N LEU A 194 0.99 2.59 14.41
CA LEU A 194 1.68 3.88 14.27
C LEU A 194 2.65 4.13 15.44
N ASN A 195 2.22 3.84 16.66
CA ASN A 195 3.03 3.94 17.87
C ASN A 195 4.23 3.00 17.79
N SER A 196 4.01 1.75 17.40
CA SER A 196 5.07 0.75 17.23
C SER A 196 6.08 1.18 16.16
N PHE A 197 5.61 1.65 15.00
CA PHE A 197 6.45 2.19 13.93
C PHE A 197 7.34 3.34 14.41
N THR A 198 6.73 4.33 15.04
CA THR A 198 7.43 5.54 15.51
C THR A 198 8.45 5.18 16.60
N LEU A 199 8.06 4.33 17.54
CA LEU A 199 8.93 3.88 18.62
C LEU A 199 10.14 3.10 18.09
N LEU A 200 9.95 2.17 17.16
CA LEU A 200 11.04 1.37 16.59
C LEU A 200 12.06 2.22 15.81
N ILE A 201 11.62 3.26 15.10
CA ILE A 201 12.52 4.20 14.42
C ILE A 201 13.39 4.95 15.44
N VAL A 202 12.79 5.47 16.50
CA VAL A 202 13.53 6.23 17.52
C VAL A 202 14.47 5.31 18.29
N LEU A 203 14.05 4.10 18.66
CA LEU A 203 14.91 3.11 19.32
C LEU A 203 16.10 2.72 18.45
N GLU A 204 15.90 2.53 17.14
CA GLU A 204 16.98 2.25 16.20
C GLU A 204 17.95 3.44 16.06
N ALA A 205 17.42 4.67 16.04
CA ALA A 205 18.26 5.87 16.08
C ALA A 205 19.06 5.93 17.40
N MET A 206 18.46 5.65 18.55
CA MET A 206 19.17 5.62 19.83
C MET A 206 20.31 4.59 19.83
N ARG A 207 20.07 3.40 19.27
CA ARG A 207 21.10 2.36 19.11
C ARG A 207 22.25 2.85 18.22
N ARG A 208 21.93 3.38 17.04
CA ARG A 208 22.94 3.92 16.11
C ARG A 208 23.71 5.09 16.70
N TYR A 209 23.07 5.93 17.52
CA TYR A 209 23.72 7.03 18.21
C TYR A 209 24.82 6.55 19.17
N LEU A 210 24.74 5.33 19.69
CA LEU A 210 25.81 4.78 20.54
C LEU A 210 26.95 4.16 19.72
N GLU A 211 26.72 3.83 18.45
CA GLU A 211 27.65 3.05 17.61
C GLU A 211 28.52 3.90 16.69
N VAL A 212 28.08 5.11 16.31
CA VAL A 212 28.79 5.97 15.35
C VAL A 212 29.30 7.26 15.99
N THR A 213 30.31 7.87 15.37
CA THR A 213 30.82 9.18 15.77
C THR A 213 29.98 10.27 15.12
N HIS A 214 29.48 11.22 15.91
CA HIS A 214 28.58 12.27 15.42
C HIS A 214 29.29 13.62 15.33
N THR A 215 28.82 14.45 14.40
CA THR A 215 29.17 15.87 14.40
C THR A 215 28.10 16.68 15.16
N PRO A 216 28.47 17.77 15.85
CA PRO A 216 27.52 18.55 16.66
C PRO A 216 26.34 19.19 15.88
N GLU A 217 26.42 19.24 14.56
CA GLU A 217 25.45 19.91 13.67
C GLU A 217 24.49 18.92 12.99
N GLU A 218 24.68 17.61 13.21
CA GLU A 218 23.90 16.57 12.55
C GLU A 218 22.57 16.34 13.26
N ILE A 219 21.46 16.46 12.53
CA ILE A 219 20.14 16.04 13.01
C ILE A 219 20.14 14.51 13.04
N PHE A 220 20.21 13.93 14.24
CA PHE A 220 20.35 12.49 14.39
C PHE A 220 19.00 11.79 14.62
N PHE A 221 18.09 12.45 15.32
CA PHE A 221 16.77 11.92 15.65
C PHE A 221 15.69 12.68 14.88
N ASP A 222 15.07 12.01 13.91
CA ASP A 222 13.99 12.58 13.10
C ASP A 222 12.79 11.63 13.02
N ILE A 223 11.60 12.23 12.98
CA ILE A 223 10.33 11.56 12.74
C ILE A 223 9.69 12.28 11.55
N ASP A 224 9.32 11.53 10.52
CA ASP A 224 8.80 12.12 9.30
C ASP A 224 7.58 13.01 9.54
N ASN A 225 7.49 14.11 8.78
CA ASN A 225 6.45 15.10 8.96
C ASN A 225 5.03 14.52 8.84
N ASN A 226 4.79 13.50 8.02
CA ASN A 226 3.45 12.91 7.90
C ASN A 226 3.04 12.22 9.21
N THR A 227 3.96 11.48 9.83
CA THR A 227 3.75 10.86 11.15
C THR A 227 3.54 11.91 12.24
N VAL A 228 4.35 12.97 12.27
CA VAL A 228 4.20 14.07 13.23
C VAL A 228 2.83 14.74 13.09
N GLU A 229 2.41 15.07 11.87
CA GLU A 229 1.13 15.75 11.61
C GLU A 229 -0.08 14.87 11.92
N LYS A 230 0.02 13.55 11.74
CA LYS A 230 -1.01 12.61 12.23
C LYS A 230 -1.20 12.73 13.73
N TYR A 231 -0.13 12.67 14.53
CA TYR A 231 -0.22 12.82 15.98
C TYR A 231 -0.72 14.21 16.41
N ARG A 232 -0.21 15.28 15.79
CA ARG A 232 -0.66 16.65 16.07
C ARG A 232 -2.15 16.80 15.81
N SER A 233 -2.66 16.24 14.71
CA SER A 233 -4.08 16.25 14.39
C SER A 233 -4.91 15.57 15.47
N LEU A 234 -4.49 14.41 15.98
CA LEU A 234 -5.19 13.71 17.07
C LEU A 234 -5.24 14.54 18.36
N LEU A 235 -4.14 15.20 18.72
CA LEU A 235 -4.04 16.05 19.90
C LEU A 235 -4.89 17.32 19.75
N LEU A 236 -4.81 17.98 18.59
CA LEU A 236 -5.57 19.20 18.28
C LEU A 236 -7.07 18.94 18.25
N MET A 237 -7.48 17.81 17.68
CA MET A 237 -8.89 17.37 17.65
C MET A 237 -9.35 16.80 19.00
N LYS A 238 -8.48 16.77 20.02
CA LYS A 238 -8.74 16.20 21.35
C LYS A 238 -9.22 14.74 21.30
N GLN A 239 -8.85 14.02 20.25
CA GLN A 239 -9.11 12.60 20.16
C GLN A 239 -8.23 11.87 21.18
N TRP A 240 -6.97 12.31 21.32
CA TRP A 240 -6.04 11.88 22.37
C TRP A 240 -5.53 13.07 23.18
N THR A 241 -5.22 12.81 24.45
CA THR A 241 -4.37 13.67 25.27
C THR A 241 -2.90 13.29 25.12
N VAL A 242 -1.99 14.15 25.58
CA VAL A 242 -0.55 13.81 25.68
C VAL A 242 -0.34 12.56 26.55
N SER A 243 -1.15 12.39 27.60
CA SER A 243 -1.10 11.19 28.45
C SER A 243 -1.52 9.94 27.70
N ASP A 244 -2.57 10.01 26.87
CA ASP A 244 -3.02 8.86 26.08
C ASP A 244 -1.96 8.44 25.05
N LEU A 245 -1.34 9.41 24.38
CA LEU A 245 -0.22 9.16 23.47
C LEU A 245 0.95 8.50 24.21
N TYR A 246 1.33 9.03 25.37
CA TYR A 246 2.44 8.47 26.16
C TYR A 246 2.16 7.02 26.58
N GLN A 247 0.97 6.74 27.12
CA GLN A 247 0.57 5.38 27.49
C GLN A 247 0.49 4.46 26.27
N GLY A 248 0.03 4.97 25.12
CA GLY A 248 0.00 4.22 23.88
C GLY A 248 1.39 3.85 23.36
N LEU A 249 2.38 4.73 23.52
CA LEU A 249 3.78 4.45 23.15
C LEU A 249 4.41 3.42 24.09
N LEU A 250 4.19 3.53 25.40
CA LEU A 250 4.67 2.54 26.37
C LEU A 250 4.11 1.15 26.08
N ARG A 251 2.80 1.03 25.83
CA ARG A 251 2.14 -0.24 25.47
C ARG A 251 2.71 -0.85 24.19
N ALA A 252 2.99 -0.02 23.19
CA ALA A 252 3.62 -0.49 21.95
C ALA A 252 5.03 -1.06 22.18
N GLY A 253 5.72 -0.62 23.25
CA GLY A 253 7.04 -1.10 23.64
C GLY A 253 7.06 -2.40 24.45
N GLU A 254 5.96 -2.81 25.08
CA GLU A 254 5.92 -3.91 26.07
C GLU A 254 6.48 -5.25 25.56
N ASN A 255 6.34 -5.52 24.26
CA ASN A 255 6.80 -6.78 23.65
C ASN A 255 8.08 -6.62 22.82
N LEU A 256 8.69 -5.43 22.81
CA LEU A 256 9.90 -5.20 22.04
C LEU A 256 11.15 -5.61 22.85
N PRO A 257 12.23 -6.07 22.20
CA PRO A 257 13.44 -6.52 22.88
C PRO A 257 14.34 -5.34 23.33
N TYR A 258 13.75 -4.33 23.98
CA TYR A 258 14.43 -3.14 24.49
C TYR A 258 14.17 -2.98 25.98
N SER A 259 15.07 -2.29 26.68
CA SER A 259 14.87 -1.99 28.09
C SER A 259 13.72 -1.00 28.30
N ASP A 260 13.02 -1.11 29.42
CA ASP A 260 11.98 -0.16 29.83
C ASP A 260 12.49 1.29 29.84
N LYS A 261 13.76 1.48 30.20
CA LYS A 261 14.43 2.78 30.15
C LYS A 261 14.52 3.31 28.72
N ALA A 262 14.97 2.50 27.76
CA ALA A 262 15.06 2.90 26.36
C ALA A 262 13.67 3.23 25.79
N ILE A 263 12.66 2.38 26.06
CA ILE A 263 11.27 2.61 25.65
C ILE A 263 10.73 3.92 26.25
N THR A 264 11.00 4.18 27.53
CA THR A 264 10.58 5.41 28.22
C THR A 264 11.24 6.64 27.60
N LEU A 265 12.56 6.61 27.38
CA LEU A 265 13.30 7.71 26.76
C LEU A 265 12.80 8.01 25.34
N ALA A 266 12.62 6.98 24.52
CA ALA A 266 12.07 7.10 23.18
C ALA A 266 10.65 7.69 23.21
N SER A 267 9.78 7.20 24.10
CA SER A 267 8.41 7.70 24.24
C SER A 267 8.37 9.18 24.65
N GLN A 268 9.22 9.59 25.60
CA GLN A 268 9.34 10.99 26.00
C GLN A 268 9.88 11.87 24.89
N PHE A 269 10.87 11.39 24.13
CA PHE A 269 11.39 12.08 22.94
C PHE A 269 10.28 12.32 21.93
N ILE A 270 9.53 11.27 21.54
CA ILE A 270 8.44 11.34 20.57
C ILE A 270 7.41 12.40 20.99
N ILE A 271 6.97 12.38 22.26
CA ILE A 271 6.05 13.37 22.81
C ILE A 271 6.61 14.79 22.64
N ARG A 272 7.85 15.03 23.10
CA ARG A 272 8.52 16.34 23.02
C ARG A 272 8.67 16.81 21.58
N TYR A 273 9.01 15.91 20.67
CA TYR A 273 9.17 16.18 19.24
C TYR A 273 7.84 16.61 18.61
N ILE A 274 6.76 15.87 18.88
CA ILE A 274 5.41 16.16 18.37
C ILE A 274 4.92 17.53 18.84
N ILE A 275 5.14 17.89 20.11
CA ILE A 275 4.76 19.20 20.65
C ILE A 275 5.76 20.32 20.31
N ASN A 276 6.74 20.06 19.44
CA ASN A 276 7.74 21.01 18.97
C ASN A 276 8.59 21.61 20.10
N SER A 277 8.98 20.78 21.08
CA SER A 277 9.87 21.19 22.15
C SER A 277 11.31 21.28 21.66
N ASN A 278 11.93 22.45 21.84
CA ASN A 278 13.35 22.69 21.54
C ASN A 278 14.33 21.87 22.41
N LYS A 279 13.83 21.15 23.42
CA LYS A 279 14.61 20.30 24.32
C LYS A 279 14.52 18.81 23.98
N ALA A 280 13.74 18.41 22.97
CA ALA A 280 13.46 17.00 22.69
C ALA A 280 14.75 16.16 22.58
N GLU A 281 15.67 16.57 21.71
CA GLU A 281 16.93 15.89 21.45
C GLU A 281 17.93 15.99 22.61
N GLN A 282 18.06 17.18 23.21
CA GLN A 282 18.96 17.39 24.35
C GLN A 282 18.63 16.48 25.54
N GLU A 283 17.34 16.36 25.88
CA GLU A 283 16.87 15.49 26.97
C GLU A 283 17.04 14.01 26.63
N LEU A 284 16.85 13.62 25.36
CA LEU A 284 17.10 12.24 24.93
C LEU A 284 18.58 11.89 25.07
N ILE A 285 19.48 12.71 24.54
CA ILE A 285 20.93 12.49 24.60
C ILE A 285 21.42 12.44 26.05
N SER A 286 20.93 13.33 26.91
CA SER A 286 21.23 13.32 28.35
C SER A 286 20.77 12.01 29.00
N GLY A 287 19.57 11.53 28.66
CA GLY A 287 19.02 10.26 29.14
C GLY A 287 19.79 9.03 28.68
N ILE A 288 20.31 9.04 27.45
CA ILE A 288 21.17 7.98 26.91
C ILE A 288 22.50 7.94 27.67
N LYS A 289 23.17 9.10 27.82
CA LYS A 289 24.50 9.19 28.47
C LYS A 289 24.49 8.93 29.97
N SER A 290 23.37 9.18 30.65
CA SER A 290 23.19 8.87 32.08
C SER A 290 22.86 7.39 32.34
N GLY A 291 23.07 6.51 31.38
CA GLY A 291 22.74 5.08 31.45
C GLY A 291 23.92 4.11 31.40
N ASP A 292 25.16 4.59 31.44
CA ASP A 292 26.38 3.77 31.42
C ASP A 292 26.92 3.43 32.84
N ASP A 293 26.08 3.51 33.89
CA ASP A 293 26.41 3.04 35.25
C ASP A 293 25.76 1.69 35.58
#